data_AF-A0A5N9AUG7-F1
#
_entry.id   AF-A0A5N9AUG7-F1
#
_cell.length_a   1.000
_cell.length_b   1.000
_cell.length_c   1.000
_cell.angle_alpha   90.00
_cell.angle_beta   90.00
_cell.angle_gamma   90.00
#
_symmetry.space_group_name_H-M   'P 1'
#
loop_
_entity.id
_entity.type
_entity.pdbx_description
1 polymer ?
#
loop_
_entity_poly.entity_id
_entity_poly.type
_entity_poly.pdbx_seq_one_letter_code
_entity_poly.pdbx_strand_id
1 'polypeptide(L)'
;MILVLSGPSGVGKDAVLSRMRELHKDFHFIVTATTRMKRQGETEGKDYIFLTRRSFEKIVESGGFLEWAEVYGNLYGVPKEQVTKALSSGLNVVIKIDVQGARTLKRIAPEALFLFLAPPSMESLSSRLRQRMTESPEAFEVRFSTAKNEMKESIWFDHTIVNEDGNIDSAVEKLRGIATTTRNANVLVDYFSLS
;
A
#
# COMPACT_ATOMS: atom_id res chain seq x y z
N MET A 1 6.42 -10.15 -10.19
CA MET A 1 6.45 -10.18 -8.71
C MET A 1 5.47 -9.14 -8.17
N ILE A 2 4.80 -9.43 -7.05
CA ILE A 2 3.95 -8.49 -6.32
C ILE A 2 4.68 -8.05 -5.05
N LEU A 3 4.73 -6.74 -4.82
CA LEU A 3 5.23 -6.11 -3.61
C LEU A 3 4.05 -5.41 -2.93
N VAL A 4 3.84 -5.71 -1.65
CA VAL A 4 2.80 -5.12 -0.82
C VAL A 4 3.47 -4.18 0.16
N LEU A 5 3.24 -2.88 0.03
CA LEU A 5 3.73 -1.88 0.98
C LEU A 5 2.60 -1.49 1.93
N SER A 6 2.81 -1.77 3.21
CA SER A 6 1.94 -1.34 4.31
C SER A 6 2.74 -0.57 5.36
N GLY A 7 2.11 -0.17 6.46
CA GLY A 7 2.70 0.66 7.51
C GLY A 7 1.64 1.52 8.16
N PRO A 8 1.93 2.20 9.29
CA PRO A 8 0.92 2.96 9.97
C PRO A 8 0.49 4.19 9.17
N SER A 9 -0.66 4.75 9.48
CA SER A 9 -1.10 6.04 8.95
C SER A 9 -0.09 7.15 9.28
N GLY A 10 0.20 8.03 8.32
CA GLY A 10 1.15 9.14 8.50
C GLY A 10 2.63 8.80 8.28
N VAL A 11 2.99 7.54 8.05
CA VAL A 11 4.39 7.12 7.87
C VAL A 11 5.03 7.59 6.56
N GLY A 12 4.24 8.07 5.59
CA GLY A 12 4.76 8.60 4.32
C GLY A 12 4.73 7.63 3.13
N LYS A 13 3.90 6.58 3.17
CA LYS A 13 3.73 5.60 2.07
C LYS A 13 3.56 6.27 0.70
N ASP A 14 2.66 7.25 0.59
CA ASP A 14 2.37 7.94 -0.68
C ASP A 14 3.59 8.70 -1.21
N ALA A 15 4.33 9.37 -0.33
CA ALA A 15 5.51 10.13 -0.71
C ALA A 15 6.61 9.18 -1.23
N VAL A 16 6.86 8.07 -0.51
CA VAL A 16 7.86 7.06 -0.90
C VAL A 16 7.52 6.45 -2.25
N LEU A 17 6.25 6.08 -2.47
CA LEU A 17 5.82 5.49 -3.74
C LEU A 17 5.81 6.49 -4.90
N SER A 18 5.46 7.75 -4.64
CA SER A 18 5.57 8.81 -5.65
C SER A 18 7.03 8.95 -6.10
N ARG A 19 7.95 9.00 -5.14
CA ARG A 19 9.38 9.10 -5.43
C ARG A 19 9.91 7.86 -6.16
N MET A 20 9.50 6.67 -5.75
CA MET A 20 9.85 5.41 -6.42
C MET A 20 9.36 5.38 -7.87
N ARG A 21 8.15 5.91 -8.15
CA ARG A 21 7.57 6.00 -9.50
C ARG A 21 8.34 6.94 -10.43
N GLU A 22 8.94 7.99 -9.87
CA GLU A 22 9.81 8.90 -10.63
C GLU A 22 11.10 8.19 -11.06
N LEU A 23 11.73 7.47 -10.12
CA LEU A 23 13.07 6.89 -10.28
C LEU A 23 13.10 5.54 -11.00
N HIS A 24 12.05 4.71 -10.88
CA HIS A 24 12.10 3.31 -11.33
C HIS A 24 10.88 2.95 -12.20
N LYS A 25 11.14 2.75 -13.50
CA LYS A 25 10.09 2.49 -14.52
C LYS A 25 9.73 1.01 -14.67
N ASP A 26 10.49 0.12 -14.05
CA ASP A 26 10.22 -1.31 -13.99
C ASP A 26 9.14 -1.69 -12.96
N PHE A 27 8.62 -0.71 -12.22
CA PHE A 27 7.52 -0.88 -11.27
C PHE A 27 6.21 -0.25 -11.76
N HIS A 28 5.13 -0.99 -11.60
CA HIS A 28 3.76 -0.52 -11.78
C HIS A 28 3.08 -0.38 -10.42
N PHE A 29 2.49 0.79 -10.15
CA PHE A 29 1.86 1.10 -8.87
C PHE A 29 0.35 1.00 -9.04
N ILE A 30 -0.28 0.08 -8.31
CA ILE A 30 -1.72 -0.14 -8.42
C ILE A 30 -2.49 1.06 -7.86
N VAL A 31 -3.43 1.54 -8.65
CA VAL A 31 -4.39 2.56 -8.22
C VAL A 31 -5.59 1.84 -7.62
N THR A 32 -5.65 1.83 -6.29
CA THR A 32 -6.73 1.20 -5.53
C THR A 32 -8.05 1.92 -5.73
N ALA A 33 -9.15 1.17 -5.85
CA ALA A 33 -10.49 1.72 -5.83
C ALA A 33 -10.94 2.00 -4.40
N THR A 34 -11.74 3.04 -4.19
CA THR A 34 -12.34 3.33 -2.89
C THR A 34 -13.72 3.98 -3.00
N THR A 35 -14.56 3.77 -1.98
CA THR A 35 -15.83 4.50 -1.83
C THR A 35 -15.73 5.76 -1.01
N ARG A 36 -14.54 6.06 -0.45
CA ARG A 36 -14.31 7.31 0.27
C ARG A 36 -14.43 8.50 -0.69
N MET A 37 -14.98 9.61 -0.22
CA MET A 37 -14.92 10.86 -0.98
C MET A 37 -13.47 11.32 -1.20
N LYS A 38 -13.20 11.78 -2.43
CA LYS A 38 -11.91 12.37 -2.80
C LYS A 38 -11.59 13.59 -1.91
N ARG A 39 -10.38 13.62 -1.35
CA ARG A 39 -9.87 14.76 -0.56
C ARG A 39 -9.31 15.84 -1.49
N GLN A 40 -9.17 17.06 -0.95
CA GLN A 40 -8.48 18.14 -1.65
C GLN A 40 -7.04 17.73 -1.98
N GLY A 41 -6.62 17.93 -3.23
CA GLY A 41 -5.31 17.54 -3.74
C GLY A 41 -5.22 16.11 -4.30
N GLU A 42 -6.21 15.24 -4.06
CA GLU A 42 -6.26 13.92 -4.70
C GLU A 42 -6.76 14.01 -6.14
N THR A 43 -6.21 13.16 -7.01
CA THR A 43 -6.47 13.06 -8.44
C THR A 43 -7.06 11.69 -8.79
N GLU A 44 -8.21 11.70 -9.48
CA GLU A 44 -8.90 10.51 -9.98
C GLU A 44 -7.98 9.69 -10.89
N GLY A 45 -7.97 8.37 -10.72
CA GLY A 45 -7.16 7.45 -11.53
C GLY A 45 -5.65 7.53 -11.28
N LYS A 46 -5.19 8.39 -10.36
CA LYS A 46 -3.78 8.50 -9.95
C LYS A 46 -3.59 8.12 -8.49
N ASP A 47 -4.39 8.71 -7.60
CA ASP A 47 -4.29 8.45 -6.16
C ASP A 47 -5.22 7.29 -5.76
N TYR A 48 -6.47 7.35 -6.24
CA TYR A 48 -7.47 6.28 -6.13
C TYR A 48 -8.40 6.30 -7.35
N ILE A 49 -9.11 5.19 -7.56
CA ILE A 49 -10.32 5.15 -8.38
C ILE A 49 -11.50 5.43 -7.43
N PHE A 50 -12.12 6.60 -7.54
CA PHE A 50 -13.19 6.99 -6.62
C PHE A 50 -14.54 6.49 -7.15
N LEU A 51 -15.16 5.56 -6.41
CA LEU A 51 -16.39 4.89 -6.80
C LEU A 51 -17.52 5.22 -5.84
N THR A 52 -18.75 5.14 -6.32
CA THR A 52 -19.90 5.00 -5.41
C THR A 52 -19.90 3.61 -4.79
N ARG A 53 -20.50 3.44 -3.60
CA ARG A 53 -20.65 2.11 -2.97
C ARG A 53 -21.34 1.11 -3.90
N ARG A 54 -22.40 1.52 -4.58
CA ARG A 54 -23.10 0.70 -5.59
C ARG A 54 -22.18 0.27 -6.75
N SER A 55 -21.34 1.17 -7.27
CA SER A 55 -20.40 0.82 -8.34
C SER A 55 -19.32 -0.14 -7.86
N PHE A 56 -18.84 0.04 -6.63
CA PHE A 56 -17.86 -0.84 -6.00
C PHE A 56 -18.43 -2.25 -5.82
N GLU A 57 -19.64 -2.37 -5.27
CA GLU A 57 -20.33 -3.65 -5.02
C GLU A 57 -20.55 -4.43 -6.33
N LYS A 58 -20.88 -3.76 -7.44
CA LYS A 58 -20.95 -4.41 -8.76
C LYS A 58 -19.64 -5.05 -9.21
N ILE A 59 -18.50 -4.44 -8.87
CA ILE A 59 -17.17 -4.99 -9.20
C ILE A 59 -16.84 -6.16 -8.28
N VAL A 60 -17.30 -6.11 -7.02
CA VAL A 60 -17.22 -7.26 -6.10
C VAL A 60 -18.01 -8.45 -6.65
N GLU A 61 -19.26 -8.23 -7.06
CA GLU A 61 -20.15 -9.27 -7.61
C GLU A 61 -19.57 -9.94 -8.87
N SER A 62 -18.85 -9.18 -9.70
CA SER A 62 -18.19 -9.71 -10.90
C SER A 62 -16.80 -10.31 -10.64
N GLY A 63 -16.32 -10.32 -9.40
CA GLY A 63 -14.98 -10.83 -9.05
C GLY A 63 -13.82 -9.96 -9.58
N GLY A 64 -14.07 -8.66 -9.81
CA GLY A 64 -13.11 -7.74 -10.42
C GLY A 64 -11.99 -7.23 -9.50
N PHE A 65 -12.05 -7.54 -8.21
CA PHE A 65 -10.99 -7.22 -7.24
C PHE A 65 -10.15 -8.45 -6.89
N LEU A 66 -8.84 -8.26 -6.80
CA LEU A 66 -7.93 -9.26 -6.24
C LEU A 66 -8.18 -9.42 -4.73
N GLU A 67 -8.38 -8.29 -4.06
CA GLU A 67 -8.73 -8.19 -2.64
C GLU A 67 -9.55 -6.93 -2.44
N TRP A 68 -10.46 -6.95 -1.47
CA TRP A 68 -11.14 -5.77 -0.99
C TRP A 68 -11.49 -5.89 0.50
N ALA A 69 -11.58 -4.74 1.17
CA ALA A 69 -11.92 -4.64 2.59
C ALA A 69 -12.69 -3.35 2.89
N GLU A 70 -13.45 -3.36 3.99
CA GLU A 70 -14.04 -2.15 4.58
C GLU A 70 -13.14 -1.61 5.69
N VAL A 71 -12.76 -0.35 5.58
CA VAL A 71 -11.82 0.35 6.46
C VAL A 71 -12.41 1.71 6.82
N TYR A 72 -12.67 1.93 8.11
CA TYR A 72 -13.35 3.12 8.62
C TYR A 72 -14.67 3.46 7.86
N GLY A 73 -15.47 2.43 7.56
CA GLY A 73 -16.75 2.57 6.85
C GLY A 73 -16.64 2.88 5.35
N ASN A 74 -15.44 2.82 4.77
CA ASN A 74 -15.22 2.96 3.34
C ASN A 74 -14.65 1.68 2.77
N LEU A 75 -15.10 1.29 1.58
CA LEU A 75 -14.56 0.14 0.87
C LEU A 75 -13.29 0.53 0.14
N TYR A 76 -12.33 -0.40 0.09
CA TYR A 76 -11.09 -0.31 -0.64
C TYR A 76 -10.89 -1.62 -1.41
N GLY A 77 -10.46 -1.53 -2.67
CA GLY A 77 -10.30 -2.71 -3.53
C GLY A 77 -9.10 -2.58 -4.46
N VAL A 78 -8.37 -3.67 -4.64
CA VAL A 78 -7.23 -3.80 -5.54
C VAL A 78 -7.73 -4.36 -6.88
N PRO A 79 -7.82 -3.57 -7.97
CA PRO A 79 -8.39 -4.06 -9.22
C PRO A 79 -7.55 -5.17 -9.84
N LYS A 80 -8.15 -6.36 -10.03
CA LYS A 80 -7.46 -7.56 -10.52
C LYS A 80 -6.81 -7.32 -11.88
N GLU A 81 -7.53 -6.63 -12.77
CA GLU A 81 -7.07 -6.32 -14.13
C GLU A 81 -5.77 -5.50 -14.15
N GLN A 82 -5.61 -4.51 -13.25
CA GLN A 82 -4.37 -3.73 -13.16
C GLN A 82 -3.18 -4.61 -12.78
N VAL A 83 -3.39 -5.51 -11.81
CA VAL A 83 -2.34 -6.44 -11.35
C VAL A 83 -1.96 -7.38 -12.48
N THR A 84 -2.93 -8.04 -13.12
CA THR A 84 -2.67 -9.02 -14.18
C THR A 84 -1.97 -8.39 -15.39
N LYS A 85 -2.43 -7.22 -15.87
CA LYS A 85 -1.83 -6.53 -17.02
C LYS A 85 -0.38 -6.10 -16.75
N ALA A 86 -0.11 -5.61 -15.54
CA ALA A 86 1.24 -5.19 -15.18
C ALA A 86 2.20 -6.38 -15.09
N LEU A 87 1.78 -7.48 -14.46
CA LEU A 87 2.58 -8.71 -14.38
C LEU A 87 2.83 -9.32 -15.77
N SER A 88 1.81 -9.40 -16.63
CA SER A 88 1.95 -9.93 -17.99
C SER A 88 2.86 -9.06 -18.87
N SER A 89 3.03 -7.78 -18.52
CA SER A 89 3.95 -6.86 -19.20
C SER A 89 5.38 -6.91 -18.63
N GLY A 90 5.67 -7.85 -17.74
CA GLY A 90 7.00 -8.03 -17.13
C GLY A 90 7.35 -7.02 -16.03
N LEU A 91 6.39 -6.19 -15.59
CA LEU A 91 6.59 -5.18 -14.55
C LEU A 91 6.46 -5.79 -13.15
N ASN A 92 7.19 -5.21 -12.20
CA ASN A 92 7.00 -5.48 -10.79
C ASN A 92 5.76 -4.70 -10.30
N VAL A 93 4.81 -5.37 -9.66
CA VAL A 93 3.59 -4.72 -9.17
C VAL A 93 3.78 -4.25 -7.74
N VAL A 94 3.39 -3.00 -7.46
CA VAL A 94 3.39 -2.42 -6.10
C VAL A 94 1.96 -2.13 -5.67
N ILE A 95 1.52 -2.76 -4.60
CA ILE A 95 0.22 -2.59 -3.97
C ILE A 95 0.41 -1.83 -2.66
N LYS A 96 -0.28 -0.70 -2.51
CA LYS A 96 -0.30 0.11 -1.29
C LYS A 96 -1.61 -0.09 -0.55
N ILE A 97 -1.57 -0.71 0.61
CA ILE A 97 -2.75 -1.00 1.45
C ILE A 97 -2.42 -0.81 2.93
N ASP A 98 -3.44 -0.76 3.78
CA ASP A 98 -3.25 -0.75 5.23
C ASP A 98 -2.90 -2.15 5.76
N VAL A 99 -2.75 -2.27 7.08
CA VAL A 99 -2.36 -3.53 7.73
C VAL A 99 -3.46 -4.60 7.64
N GLN A 100 -4.73 -4.19 7.59
CA GLN A 100 -5.86 -5.10 7.50
C GLN A 100 -5.94 -5.72 6.10
N GLY A 101 -5.90 -4.90 5.06
CA GLY A 101 -5.84 -5.36 3.66
C GLY A 101 -4.60 -6.22 3.42
N ALA A 102 -3.45 -5.85 4.00
CA ALA A 102 -2.23 -6.64 3.88
C ALA A 102 -2.37 -8.06 4.47
N ARG A 103 -3.05 -8.23 5.61
CA ARG A 103 -3.37 -9.56 6.16
C ARG A 103 -4.28 -10.37 5.24
N THR A 104 -5.29 -9.74 4.65
CA THR A 104 -6.16 -10.42 3.68
C THR A 104 -5.37 -10.87 2.47
N LEU A 105 -4.54 -9.98 1.92
CA LEU A 105 -3.73 -10.28 0.75
C LEU A 105 -2.67 -11.35 1.06
N LYS A 106 -2.11 -11.42 2.27
CA LYS A 106 -1.18 -12.50 2.68
C LYS A 106 -1.82 -13.89 2.62
N ARG A 107 -3.13 -14.01 2.80
CA ARG A 107 -3.85 -15.29 2.65
C ARG A 107 -4.10 -15.64 1.18
N ILE A 108 -4.27 -14.64 0.32
CA ILE A 108 -4.61 -14.81 -1.10
C ILE A 108 -3.35 -15.01 -1.96
N ALA A 109 -2.28 -14.27 -1.65
CA ALA A 109 -1.00 -14.29 -2.35
C ALA A 109 0.14 -14.35 -1.31
N PRO A 110 0.29 -15.46 -0.57
CA PRO A 110 1.32 -15.63 0.47
C PRO A 110 2.74 -15.43 -0.04
N GLU A 111 2.97 -15.66 -1.33
CA GLU A 111 4.21 -15.47 -2.06
C GLU A 111 4.65 -14.02 -2.27
N ALA A 112 3.74 -13.06 -2.09
CA ALA A 112 4.03 -11.68 -2.38
C ALA A 112 5.03 -11.17 -1.34
N LEU A 113 5.80 -10.15 -1.71
CA LEU A 113 6.76 -9.56 -0.80
C LEU A 113 6.05 -8.50 0.04
N PHE A 114 5.86 -8.76 1.33
CA PHE A 114 5.19 -7.86 2.28
C PHE A 114 6.23 -7.01 3.00
N LEU A 115 6.18 -5.71 2.73
CA LEU A 115 7.09 -4.72 3.29
C LEU A 115 6.33 -3.76 4.20
N PHE A 116 6.85 -3.57 5.41
CA PHE A 116 6.30 -2.62 6.38
C PHE A 116 7.14 -1.35 6.40
N LEU A 117 6.53 -0.21 6.09
CA LEU A 117 7.17 1.09 6.22
C LEU A 117 6.96 1.60 7.65
N ALA A 118 8.06 1.85 8.37
CA ALA A 118 8.07 2.36 9.74
C ALA A 118 8.61 3.79 9.80
N PRO A 119 8.16 4.62 10.76
CA PRO A 119 8.82 5.89 11.06
C PRO A 119 10.13 5.65 11.82
N PRO A 120 11.05 6.63 11.88
CA PRO A 120 12.28 6.49 12.67
C PRO A 120 11.98 6.50 14.17
N SER A 121 10.89 7.14 14.59
CA SER A 121 10.38 7.09 15.96
C SER A 121 8.89 7.38 16.04
N MET A 122 8.29 7.13 17.20
CA MET A 122 6.88 7.49 17.45
C MET A 122 6.68 9.01 17.54
N GLU A 123 7.68 9.76 17.99
CA GLU A 123 7.67 11.23 17.96
C GLU A 123 7.64 11.74 16.53
N SER A 124 8.45 11.17 15.63
CA SER A 124 8.43 11.52 14.20
C SER A 124 7.04 11.27 13.59
N LEU A 125 6.43 10.11 13.90
CA LEU A 125 5.08 9.80 13.44
C LEU A 125 4.02 10.79 13.97
N SER A 126 4.10 11.13 15.25
CA SER A 126 3.23 12.13 15.90
C SER A 126 3.36 13.48 15.21
N SER A 127 4.59 13.95 14.98
CA SER A 127 4.89 15.20 14.28
C SER A 127 4.32 15.22 12.85
N ARG A 128 4.50 14.12 12.08
CA ARG A 128 3.95 14.00 10.71
C ARG A 128 2.42 14.01 10.69
N LEU A 129 1.78 13.36 11.67
CA LEU A 129 0.32 13.38 11.81
C LEU A 129 -0.18 14.78 12.19
N ARG A 130 0.52 15.47 13.10
CA ARG A 130 0.21 16.85 13.48
C ARG A 130 0.35 17.79 12.30
N GLN A 131 1.44 17.77 11.54
CA GLN A 131 1.69 18.69 10.42
C GLN A 131 0.62 18.69 9.33
N ARG A 132 -0.18 17.63 9.21
CA ARG A 132 -1.33 17.59 8.30
C ARG A 132 -2.54 18.42 8.78
N MET A 133 -2.38 19.21 9.86
CA MET A 133 -3.36 20.04 10.59
C MET A 133 -4.58 20.49 9.77
N THR A 134 -5.65 19.68 9.84
CA THR A 134 -7.05 20.07 9.55
C THR A 134 -8.03 19.39 10.52
N GLU A 135 -7.54 18.69 11.54
CA GLU A 135 -8.32 17.76 12.36
C GLU A 135 -8.37 18.21 13.83
N SER A 136 -9.46 17.89 14.54
CA SER A 136 -9.60 18.20 15.97
C SER A 136 -8.63 17.39 16.84
N PRO A 137 -8.33 17.82 18.08
CA PRO A 137 -7.51 17.05 19.01
C PRO A 137 -7.98 15.60 19.20
N GLU A 138 -9.29 15.38 19.23
CA GLU A 138 -9.90 14.06 19.40
C GLU A 138 -9.65 13.17 18.19
N ALA A 139 -9.79 13.72 16.97
CA ALA A 139 -9.50 13.00 15.74
C ALA A 139 -8.00 12.63 15.63
N PHE A 140 -7.12 13.50 16.12
CA PHE A 140 -5.69 13.21 16.21
C PHE A 140 -5.39 12.02 17.12
N GLU A 141 -5.94 12.00 18.34
CA GLU A 141 -5.71 10.90 19.30
C GLU A 141 -6.20 9.54 18.78
N VAL A 142 -7.34 9.52 18.08
CA VAL A 142 -7.84 8.30 17.42
C VAL A 142 -6.87 7.82 16.35
N ARG A 143 -6.34 8.72 15.51
CA ARG A 143 -5.37 8.34 14.47
C ARG A 143 -4.04 7.90 15.05
N PHE A 144 -3.54 8.59 16.08
CA PHE A 144 -2.26 8.25 16.70
C PHE A 144 -2.32 6.93 17.47
N SER A 145 -3.40 6.68 18.20
CA SER A 145 -3.63 5.38 18.86
C SER A 145 -3.78 4.24 17.84
N THR A 146 -4.47 4.48 16.71
CA THR A 146 -4.53 3.50 15.63
C THR A 146 -3.14 3.22 15.06
N ALA A 147 -2.38 4.26 14.73
CA ALA A 147 -1.02 4.12 14.19
C ALA A 147 -0.09 3.34 15.13
N LYS A 148 -0.22 3.51 16.45
CA LYS A 148 0.49 2.68 17.46
C LYS A 148 0.11 1.21 17.38
N ASN A 149 -1.16 0.89 17.15
CA ASN A 149 -1.59 -0.50 16.99
C ASN A 149 -1.11 -1.08 15.66
N GLU A 150 -1.17 -0.31 14.57
CA GLU A 150 -0.62 -0.71 13.26
C GLU A 150 0.89 -0.99 13.33
N MET A 151 1.66 -0.29 14.17
CA MET A 151 3.09 -0.56 14.37
C MET A 151 3.38 -1.99 14.89
N LYS A 152 2.47 -2.56 15.71
CA LYS A 152 2.62 -3.93 16.23
C LYS A 152 2.51 -4.99 15.13
N GLU A 153 1.90 -4.65 14.00
CA GLU A 153 1.72 -5.54 12.86
C GLU A 153 3.01 -5.80 12.09
N SER A 154 4.04 -4.97 12.27
CA SER A 154 5.33 -5.12 11.59
C SER A 154 5.96 -6.52 11.74
N ILE A 155 5.65 -7.24 12.82
CA ILE A 155 6.26 -8.53 13.17
C ILE A 155 6.05 -9.65 12.14
N TRP A 156 4.97 -9.61 11.35
CA TRP A 156 4.67 -10.66 10.37
C TRP A 156 5.03 -10.27 8.93
N PHE A 157 5.46 -9.04 8.69
CA PHE A 157 5.95 -8.62 7.37
C PHE A 157 7.34 -9.20 7.11
N ASP A 158 7.65 -9.45 5.84
CA ASP A 158 8.92 -10.06 5.44
C ASP A 158 10.10 -9.12 5.76
N HIS A 159 9.91 -7.80 5.59
CA HIS A 159 10.88 -6.80 6.01
C HIS A 159 10.22 -5.52 6.53
N THR A 160 10.90 -4.86 7.47
CA THR A 160 10.59 -3.49 7.91
C THR A 160 11.60 -2.49 7.36
N ILE A 161 11.12 -1.39 6.80
CA ILE A 161 11.92 -0.33 6.20
C ILE A 161 11.62 0.98 6.93
N VAL A 162 12.66 1.61 7.47
CA VAL A 162 12.53 2.90 8.15
C VAL A 162 12.52 4.03 7.12
N ASN A 163 11.47 4.85 7.16
CA ASN A 163 11.35 6.08 6.39
C ASN A 163 11.86 7.26 7.20
N GLU A 164 13.17 7.48 7.15
CA GLU A 164 13.89 8.54 7.86
C GLU A 164 13.36 9.95 7.51
N ASP A 165 13.37 10.85 8.49
CA ASP A 165 12.99 12.25 8.26
C ASP A 165 13.98 12.93 7.31
N GLY A 166 13.46 13.55 6.25
CA GLY A 166 14.28 14.25 5.25
C GLY A 166 15.08 13.35 4.31
N ASN A 167 14.99 12.02 4.41
CA ASN A 167 15.77 11.09 3.57
C ASN A 167 14.88 10.00 2.94
N ILE A 168 13.93 10.44 2.12
CA ILE A 168 12.99 9.56 1.43
C ILE A 168 13.67 8.63 0.43
N ASP A 169 14.75 9.10 -0.20
CA ASP A 169 15.50 8.33 -1.21
C ASP A 169 16.14 7.08 -0.59
N SER A 170 16.57 7.14 0.68
CA SER A 170 17.05 5.95 1.38
C SER A 170 15.97 4.87 1.52
N ALA A 171 14.72 5.24 1.80
CA ALA A 171 13.63 4.28 1.89
C ALA A 171 13.31 3.66 0.52
N VAL A 172 13.35 4.46 -0.54
CA VAL A 172 13.14 4.00 -1.92
C VAL A 172 14.23 3.00 -2.35
N GLU A 173 15.50 3.31 -2.11
CA GLU A 173 16.59 2.39 -2.48
C GLU A 173 16.55 1.09 -1.68
N LYS A 174 16.18 1.14 -0.39
CA LYS A 174 15.97 -0.07 0.41
C LYS A 174 14.83 -0.93 -0.15
N LEU A 175 13.68 -0.32 -0.47
CA LEU A 175 12.55 -1.01 -1.11
C LEU A 175 12.98 -1.70 -2.40
N ARG A 176 13.69 -0.97 -3.28
CA ARG A 176 14.17 -1.50 -4.55
C ARG A 176 15.18 -2.62 -4.36
N GLY A 177 16.16 -2.45 -3.46
CA GLY A 177 17.20 -3.45 -3.21
C GLY A 177 16.63 -4.79 -2.74
N ILE A 178 15.65 -4.74 -1.83
CA ILE A 178 14.93 -5.94 -1.39
C ILE A 178 14.18 -6.57 -2.57
N ALA A 179 13.41 -5.77 -3.34
CA ALA A 179 12.66 -6.26 -4.49
C ALA A 179 13.58 -6.94 -5.54
N THR A 180 14.73 -6.36 -5.86
CA THR A 180 15.70 -6.95 -6.79
C THR A 180 16.26 -8.27 -6.27
N THR A 181 16.59 -8.34 -4.98
CA THR A 181 17.14 -9.55 -4.35
C THR A 181 16.11 -10.69 -4.35
N THR A 182 14.87 -10.41 -3.95
CA THR A 182 13.77 -11.39 -3.93
C THR A 182 13.42 -11.87 -5.33
N ARG A 183 13.39 -10.99 -6.33
CA ARG A 183 13.12 -11.38 -7.72
C ARG A 183 14.12 -12.40 -8.24
N ASN A 184 15.41 -12.23 -7.95
CA ASN A 184 16.45 -13.17 -8.36
C ASN A 184 16.29 -14.55 -7.71
N ALA A 185 15.75 -14.62 -6.50
CA ALA A 185 15.43 -15.88 -5.83
C ALA A 185 14.18 -16.57 -6.41
N ASN A 186 13.21 -15.80 -6.92
CA ASN A 186 11.90 -16.27 -7.36
C ASN A 186 11.78 -16.59 -8.87
N VAL A 187 12.85 -16.49 -9.67
CA VAL A 187 12.87 -16.94 -11.08
C VAL A 187 12.55 -18.46 -11.23
N LEU A 188 12.37 -19.17 -10.11
CA LEU A 188 12.05 -20.60 -10.05
C LEU A 188 10.56 -20.94 -9.83
N VAL A 189 9.64 -19.98 -9.70
CA VAL A 189 8.21 -20.28 -9.41
C VAL A 189 7.26 -19.49 -10.32
N ASP A 190 6.52 -20.23 -11.15
CA ASP A 190 5.58 -19.72 -12.16
C ASP A 190 4.20 -19.44 -11.54
N TYR A 191 3.72 -18.20 -11.65
CA TYR A 191 2.51 -17.71 -10.94
C TYR A 191 1.18 -17.92 -11.69
N PHE A 192 1.20 -18.57 -12.85
CA PHE A 192 0.01 -18.72 -13.69
C PHE A 192 -0.30 -20.19 -13.97
N SER A 193 -0.84 -20.87 -12.95
CA SER A 193 -1.48 -22.19 -13.07
C SER A 193 -2.85 -22.21 -12.39
N LEU A 194 -3.62 -21.14 -12.52
CA LEU A 194 -5.03 -21.12 -12.10
C LEU A 194 -5.89 -20.76 -13.30
N SER A 195 -6.22 -21.83 -14.04
CA SER A 195 -7.29 -21.96 -15.03
C SER A 195 -8.66 -21.66 -14.45
#